data_AF-A0A9P4K556-F1
#
_entry.id   AF-A0A9P4K556-F1
#
_cell.length_a   1.000
_cell.length_b   1.000
_cell.length_c   1.000
_cell.angle_alpha   90.00
_cell.angle_beta   90.00
_cell.angle_gamma   90.00
#
_symmetry.space_group_name_H-M   'P 1'
#
loop_
_entity.id
_entity.type
_entity.pdbx_description
1 polymer ?
#
loop_
_entity_poly.entity_id
_entity_poly.type
_entity_poly.pdbx_seq_one_letter_code
_entity_poly.pdbx_strand_id
1 'polypeptide(L)' 'IAISNDYPMAPPSVRMMTKAYHPNIDPAGRICNSALSLDMKNTDWTAAYNLHHVLIVVANLLTNP' A
#
# COMPACT_ATOMS: atom_id res chain seq x y z
N ILE A 1 0.46 1.03 -9.62
CA ILE A 1 -0.71 0.46 -8.90
C ILE A 1 -1.35 -0.54 -9.84
N ALA A 2 -1.61 -1.76 -9.37
CA ALA A 2 -2.31 -2.78 -10.14
C ALA A 2 -3.65 -3.08 -9.46
N ILE A 3 -4.73 -3.10 -10.26
CA ILE A 3 -6.09 -3.35 -9.78
C ILE A 3 -6.47 -4.76 -10.21
N SER A 4 -6.79 -5.63 -9.24
CA SER A 4 -7.30 -6.98 -9.48
C SER A 4 -8.82 -6.97 -9.67
N ASN A 5 -9.36 -8.06 -10.21
CA ASN A 5 -10.79 -8.24 -10.42
C ASN A 5 -11.61 -8.26 -9.11
N ASP A 6 -10.94 -8.50 -7.98
CA ASP A 6 -11.54 -8.54 -6.64
C ASP A 6 -11.68 -7.15 -5.99
N TYR A 7 -11.20 -6.09 -6.65
CA TYR A 7 -11.42 -4.73 -6.19
C TYR A 7 -12.91 -4.37 -6.29
N PRO A 8 -13.54 -3.75 -5.26
CA PRO A 8 -12.95 -3.15 -4.05
C PRO A 8 -12.92 -4.05 -2.81
N MET A 9 -13.35 -5.31 -2.92
CA MET A 9 -13.35 -6.25 -1.79
C MET A 9 -11.93 -6.60 -1.32
N ALA A 10 -10.97 -6.62 -2.25
CA ALA A 10 -9.55 -6.71 -1.96
C ALA A 10 -8.83 -5.38 -2.26
N PRO A 11 -7.77 -5.03 -1.50
CA PRO A 11 -6.97 -3.85 -1.78
C PRO A 11 -6.23 -3.97 -3.12
N PRO A 12 -5.96 -2.86 -3.81
CA PRO A 12 -5.09 -2.86 -4.98
C PRO A 12 -3.63 -3.14 -4.58
N SER A 13 -2.86 -3.73 -5.50
CA SER A 13 -1.43 -3.95 -5.27
C SER A 13 -0.63 -2.69 -5.59
N VAL A 14 0.19 -2.24 -4.64
CA VAL A 14 1.05 -1.05 -4.76
C VAL A 14 2.51 -1.44 -4.58
N ARG A 15 3.35 -1.00 -5.51
CA ARG A 15 4.80 -1.21 -5.48
C ARG A 15 5.52 0.03 -5.99
N MET A 16 6.61 0.39 -5.33
CA MET A 16 7.51 1.45 -5.76
C MET A 16 8.38 0.94 -6.92
N MET A 17 8.32 1.65 -8.05
CA MET A 17 9.19 1.36 -9.21
C MET A 17 10.56 2.01 -9.04
N THR A 18 10.60 3.16 -8.38
CA THR A 18 11.84 3.87 -8.03
C THR A 18 12.43 3.25 -6.77
N LYS A 19 13.75 3.04 -6.75
CA LYS A 19 14.45 2.61 -5.54
C LYS A 19 14.35 3.72 -4.49
N ALA A 20 13.73 3.41 -3.35
CA ALA A 20 13.61 4.31 -2.21
C ALA A 20 14.14 3.60 -0.96
N TYR A 21 14.97 4.29 -0.19
CA TYR A 21 15.41 3.81 1.12
C TYR A 21 14.43 4.32 2.17
N HIS A 22 13.61 3.42 2.71
CA HIS A 22 12.61 3.76 3.70
C HIS A 22 12.38 2.57 4.66
N PRO A 23 12.20 2.77 5.98
CA PRO A 23 11.97 1.66 6.92
C PRO A 23 10.80 0.76 6.52
N ASN A 24 9.76 1.36 5.95
CA ASN A 24 8.54 0.69 5.52
C ASN A 24 8.54 0.27 4.03
N ILE A 25 9.69 0.31 3.33
CA ILE A 25 9.82 -0.12 1.93
C ILE A 25 10.95 -1.14 1.82
N ASP A 26 10.64 -2.32 1.29
CA ASP A 26 11.64 -3.34 1.05
C ASP A 26 12.50 -3.05 -0.20
N PRO A 27 13.66 -3.69 -0.37
CA PRO A 27 14.51 -3.51 -1.55
C PRO A 27 13.85 -3.88 -2.89
N ALA A 28 12.76 -4.64 -2.86
CA ALA A 28 11.96 -4.99 -4.04
C ALA A 28 10.85 -3.95 -4.33
N GLY A 29 10.77 -2.88 -3.53
CA GLY A 29 9.79 -1.80 -3.66
C GLY A 29 8.42 -2.12 -3.05
N ARG A 30 8.29 -3.21 -2.28
CA ARG A 30 7.06 -3.57 -1.55
C ARG A 30 6.92 -2.70 -0.32
N ILE A 31 5.72 -2.22 -0.08
CA ILE A 31 5.39 -1.34 1.05
C ILE A 31 4.81 -2.19 2.18
N CYS A 32 5.41 -2.08 3.37
CA CYS A 32 5.00 -2.81 4.58
C CYS A 32 4.29 -1.88 5.56
N ASN A 33 3.08 -1.42 5.24
CA ASN A 33 2.25 -0.63 6.15
C ASN A 33 0.91 -1.34 6.42
N SER A 34 0.37 -1.28 7.64
CA SER A 34 -0.86 -2.02 7.99
C SER A 34 -2.09 -1.64 7.13
N ALA A 35 -2.12 -0.41 6.61
CA ALA A 35 -3.22 0.08 5.79
C ALA A 35 -3.22 -0.45 4.34
N LEU A 36 -2.06 -0.85 3.78
CA LEU A 36 -1.95 -1.41 2.42
C LEU A 36 -1.24 -2.77 2.37
N SER A 37 -0.85 -3.35 3.51
CA SER A 37 -0.14 -4.61 3.56
C SER A 37 -1.05 -5.77 3.17
N LEU A 38 -0.62 -6.49 2.13
CA LEU A 38 -1.14 -7.80 1.73
C LEU A 38 -0.71 -8.94 2.68
N ASP A 39 0.01 -8.63 3.75
CA ASP A 39 0.46 -9.64 4.70
C ASP A 39 -0.66 -9.92 5.71
N MET A 40 -0.97 -11.20 5.87
CA MET A 40 -2.13 -11.81 6.54
C MET A 40 -2.29 -11.42 8.03
N LYS A 41 -1.44 -10.53 8.55
CA LYS A 41 -1.29 -10.23 9.97
C LYS A 41 -1.86 -8.88 10.42
N ASN A 42 -2.13 -7.93 9.52
CA ASN A 42 -2.78 -6.64 9.83
C ASN A 42 -3.42 -6.06 8.56
N THR A 43 -4.68 -6.39 8.29
CA THR A 43 -5.44 -5.87 7.14
C THR A 43 -6.55 -4.96 7.65
N ASP A 44 -6.33 -3.65 7.59
CA ASP A 44 -7.37 -2.64 7.89
C ASP A 44 -8.13 -2.19 6.62
N TRP A 45 -7.95 -2.88 5.49
CA TRP A 45 -8.62 -2.52 4.23
C TRP A 45 -10.14 -2.70 4.35
N THR A 46 -10.87 -1.69 3.89
CA THR A 46 -12.34 -1.75 3.75
C THR A 46 -12.72 -1.37 2.32
N ALA A 47 -13.79 -1.96 1.78
CA ALA A 47 -14.30 -1.62 0.45
C ALA A 47 -14.82 -0.16 0.33
N ALA A 48 -14.88 0.58 1.45
CA ALA A 48 -15.14 2.01 1.46
C ALA A 48 -13.92 2.85 1.03
N TYR A 49 -12.71 2.27 1.04
CA TYR A 49 -11.50 2.95 0.62
C TYR A 49 -11.33 2.92 -0.89
N ASN A 50 -10.83 4.05 -1.41
CA ASN A 50 -10.62 4.28 -2.83
C ASN A 50 -9.12 4.47 -3.14
N LEU A 51 -8.77 4.53 -4.43
CA LEU A 51 -7.39 4.80 -4.85
C LEU A 51 -6.83 6.11 -4.28
N HIS A 52 -7.69 7.11 -4.03
CA HIS A 52 -7.26 8.36 -3.42
C HIS A 52 -6.74 8.15 -1.99
N HIS A 53 -7.44 7.34 -1.19
CA HIS A 53 -6.99 6.96 0.15
C HIS A 53 -5.64 6.25 0.11
N VAL A 54 -5.44 5.34 -0.86
CA VAL A 54 -4.17 4.64 -1.07
C VAL A 54 -3.02 5.62 -1.33
N LEU A 55 -3.23 6.63 -2.18
CA LEU A 55 -2.21 7.64 -2.47
C LEU A 55 -1.88 8.50 -1.25
N ILE A 56 -2.87 8.88 -0.44
CA ILE A 56 -2.66 9.62 0.81
C ILE A 56 -1.78 8.81 1.76
N VAL A 57 -2.08 7.52 1.94
CA VAL A 57 -1.31 6.64 2.82
C VAL A 57 0.14 6.53 2.34
N VAL A 58 0.37 6.38 1.03
CA VAL A 58 1.74 6.35 0.45
C VAL A 58 2.46 7.68 0.66
N ALA A 59 1.79 8.82 0.44
CA ALA A 59 2.37 10.13 0.67
C ALA A 59 2.76 10.34 2.14
N ASN A 60 1.88 9.96 3.08
CA ASN A 60 2.14 10.02 4.51
C ASN A 60 3.29 9.12 4.93
N LEU A 61 3.42 7.94 4.33
CA LEU A 61 4.53 7.04 4.57
C LEU A 61 5.86 7.67 4.11
N LEU A 62 5.88 8.35 2.96
CA LEU A 62 7.10 9.00 2.48
C LEU A 62 7.48 10.26 3.27
N THR A 63 6.52 10.91 3.90
CA THR A 63 6.77 12.11 4.74
C THR A 63 7.03 11.77 6.21
N ASN A 64 6.73 10.55 6.66
CA ASN A 64 6.94 10.11 8.05
C ASN A 64 7.72 8.78 8.08
N PRO A 65 9.00 8.79 8.48
CA PRO A 65 9.87 7.62 8.48
C PRO A 65 9.43 6.52 9.48
#